data_AF-A0A3D1QBS5-F1
#
_entry.id   AF-A0A3D1QBS5-F1
#
_cell.length_a   1.000
_cell.length_b   1.000
_cell.length_c   1.000
_cell.angle_alpha   90.00
_cell.angle_beta   90.00
_cell.angle_gamma   90.00
#
_symmetry.space_group_name_H-M   'P 1'
#
loop_
_entity.id
_entity.type
_entity.pdbx_description
1 polymer ?
#
loop_
_entity_poly.entity_id
_entity_poly.type
_entity_poly.pdbx_seq_one_letter_code
_entity_poly.pdbx_strand_id
1 'polypeptide(L)'
;ANTLNAETAAFWQEQGVSRIVLARELSIEQMKALRARGPAGLEYEAFVHGAMCVSYSGRCLLSYYMTGRSANQGACAHPCRYRYALQEEKRPGQYYPIEEDQHGTYILNSRDLCLLDYIPQLIEAGVDAFKVEGRMKSPLYTAVTARVYRQAIDKWLQSRSPYSPPDLEAWRLELRGIATRPYTTGFICGSADELQDTAKTPRDDYHFEFCGMVKGRDQERGRIEVEQRANFGRGEDLEIMIPPQDIRPLTLTELYDSDGMPLDRARHARQRVWIPSSEPVLPNSILRRVLRRAGRAE
;
A
#
# COMPACT_ATOMS: atom_id res chain seq x y z
N ALA A 1 5.51 1.07 -20.94
CA ALA A 1 6.81 0.35 -20.88
C ALA A 1 7.44 0.56 -19.50
N ASN A 2 8.59 -0.06 -19.21
CA ASN A 2 9.45 0.38 -18.10
C ASN A 2 10.57 1.17 -18.76
N THR A 3 10.45 2.49 -18.74
CA THR A 3 11.34 3.35 -19.51
C THR A 3 12.53 3.79 -18.67
N LEU A 4 13.74 3.59 -19.21
CA LEU A 4 15.02 3.82 -18.53
C LEU A 4 15.78 5.05 -19.05
N ASN A 5 15.45 5.54 -20.25
CA ASN A 5 16.19 6.60 -20.92
C ASN A 5 15.29 7.48 -21.81
N ALA A 6 15.84 8.61 -22.26
CA ALA A 6 15.14 9.65 -23.01
C ALA A 6 14.78 9.19 -24.44
N GLU A 7 15.62 8.36 -25.04
CA GLU A 7 15.48 7.83 -26.39
C GLU A 7 14.26 6.89 -26.47
N THR A 8 14.10 6.01 -25.48
CA THR A 8 12.91 5.16 -25.34
C THR A 8 11.66 6.00 -25.05
N ALA A 9 11.79 7.08 -24.28
CA ALA A 9 10.68 7.99 -24.00
C ALA A 9 10.20 8.73 -25.26
N ALA A 10 11.12 9.25 -26.07
CA ALA A 10 10.85 9.89 -27.35
C ALA A 10 10.16 8.94 -28.33
N PHE A 11 10.69 7.72 -28.51
CA PHE A 11 10.07 6.69 -29.35
C PHE A 11 8.60 6.44 -28.98
N TRP A 12 8.28 6.28 -27.69
CA TRP A 12 6.89 6.07 -27.26
C TRP A 12 6.02 7.32 -27.47
N GLN A 13 6.55 8.53 -27.33
CA GLN A 13 5.80 9.75 -27.65
C GLN A 13 5.48 9.83 -29.16
N GLU A 14 6.41 9.44 -30.03
CA GLU A 14 6.18 9.34 -31.48
C GLU A 14 5.08 8.31 -31.82
N GLN A 15 4.91 7.26 -31.00
CA GLN A 15 3.78 6.33 -31.08
C GLN A 15 2.46 6.86 -30.46
N GLY A 16 2.41 8.14 -30.06
CA GLY A 16 1.23 8.80 -29.50
C GLY A 16 1.01 8.60 -27.98
N VAL A 17 2.00 8.10 -27.24
CA VAL A 17 1.89 7.94 -25.77
C VAL A 17 2.05 9.29 -25.07
N SER A 18 1.08 9.69 -24.25
CA SER A 18 1.11 10.93 -23.46
C SER A 18 1.71 10.78 -22.06
N ARG A 19 1.71 9.56 -21.48
CA ARG A 19 2.29 9.26 -20.16
C ARG A 19 3.05 7.95 -20.15
N ILE A 20 4.25 7.95 -19.58
CA ILE A 20 5.12 6.77 -19.45
C ILE A 20 5.39 6.44 -18.00
N VAL A 21 5.26 5.16 -17.66
CA VAL A 21 5.73 4.62 -16.38
C VAL A 21 7.26 4.47 -16.43
N LEU A 22 7.94 5.17 -15.54
CA LEU A 22 9.38 5.05 -15.34
C LEU A 22 9.72 3.69 -14.71
N ALA A 23 10.89 3.17 -15.04
CA ALA A 23 11.39 1.95 -14.43
C ALA A 23 11.68 2.17 -12.92
N ARG A 24 11.45 1.15 -12.08
CA ARG A 24 11.57 1.23 -10.61
C ARG A 24 13.02 1.27 -10.12
N GLU A 25 13.91 0.87 -11.02
CA GLU A 25 15.36 0.83 -10.89
C GLU A 25 16.06 2.16 -11.18
N LEU A 26 15.32 3.23 -11.56
CA LEU A 26 15.89 4.56 -11.74
C LEU A 26 16.09 5.29 -10.41
N SER A 27 17.23 5.94 -10.24
CA SER A 27 17.47 6.91 -9.16
C SER A 27 16.89 8.30 -9.51
N ILE A 28 16.69 9.16 -8.52
CA ILE A 28 16.20 10.54 -8.73
C ILE A 28 17.05 11.31 -9.74
N GLU A 29 18.38 11.17 -9.69
CA GLU A 29 19.28 11.86 -10.63
C GLU A 29 19.15 11.32 -12.06
N GLN A 30 18.88 10.02 -12.23
CA GLN A 30 18.57 9.46 -13.54
C GLN A 30 17.20 9.94 -14.05
N MET A 31 16.19 10.08 -13.16
CA MET A 31 14.88 10.65 -13.53
C MET A 31 15.02 12.11 -13.97
N LYS A 32 15.78 12.94 -13.25
CA LYS A 32 16.12 14.32 -13.65
C LYS A 32 16.83 14.36 -15.01
N ALA A 33 17.85 13.53 -15.20
CA ALA A 33 18.60 13.45 -16.47
C ALA A 33 17.75 12.90 -17.62
N LEU A 34 16.70 12.14 -17.35
CA LEU A 34 15.70 11.69 -18.31
C LEU A 34 14.73 12.84 -18.64
N ARG A 35 14.17 13.54 -17.64
CA ARG A 35 13.29 14.71 -17.86
C ARG A 35 13.99 15.83 -18.64
N ALA A 36 15.26 16.09 -18.38
CA ALA A 36 16.03 17.17 -19.03
C ALA A 36 16.41 16.88 -20.49
N ARG A 37 16.51 15.61 -20.89
CA ARG A 37 16.86 15.18 -22.28
C ARG A 37 15.67 14.59 -23.05
N GLY A 38 14.60 14.25 -22.33
CA GLY A 38 13.43 13.59 -22.87
C GLY A 38 12.51 14.54 -23.64
N PRO A 39 11.52 13.98 -24.34
CA PRO A 39 10.54 14.77 -25.09
C PRO A 39 9.77 15.75 -24.20
N ALA A 40 9.55 16.96 -24.73
CA ALA A 40 8.68 17.95 -24.10
C ALA A 40 7.22 17.50 -24.13
N GLY A 41 6.46 17.83 -23.07
CA GLY A 41 5.03 17.52 -22.98
C GLY A 41 4.69 16.04 -22.70
N LEU A 42 5.68 15.16 -22.53
CA LEU A 42 5.47 13.79 -22.08
C LEU A 42 5.42 13.72 -20.55
N GLU A 43 4.36 13.12 -19.99
CA GLU A 43 4.25 12.90 -18.55
C GLU A 43 5.02 11.66 -18.08
N TYR A 44 5.67 11.75 -16.93
CA TYR A 44 6.36 10.64 -16.28
C TYR A 44 5.65 10.19 -15.01
N GLU A 45 5.38 8.87 -14.92
CA GLU A 45 4.76 8.23 -13.76
C GLU A 45 5.79 7.39 -13.00
N ALA A 46 6.02 7.67 -11.72
CA ALA A 46 6.89 6.86 -10.86
C ALA A 46 6.07 5.96 -9.92
N PHE A 47 6.55 4.75 -9.69
CA PHE A 47 6.00 3.84 -8.68
C PHE A 47 6.59 4.18 -7.31
N VAL A 48 5.73 4.51 -6.34
CA VAL A 48 6.17 5.06 -5.03
C VAL A 48 5.82 4.21 -3.82
N HIS A 49 4.85 3.29 -3.93
CA HIS A 49 4.43 2.51 -2.76
C HIS A 49 3.90 1.11 -3.10
N GLY A 50 4.25 0.15 -2.23
CA GLY A 50 3.72 -1.21 -2.22
C GLY A 50 4.65 -2.25 -2.85
N ALA A 51 4.10 -3.41 -3.21
CA ALA A 51 4.90 -4.59 -3.56
C ALA A 51 5.82 -4.36 -4.76
N MET A 52 7.15 -4.46 -4.54
CA MET A 52 8.11 -4.53 -5.63
C MET A 52 8.17 -5.92 -6.24
N CYS A 53 8.50 -5.98 -7.53
CA CYS A 53 8.78 -7.24 -8.22
C CYS A 53 10.24 -7.63 -7.97
N VAL A 54 10.51 -8.94 -7.84
CA VAL A 54 11.89 -9.47 -7.88
C VAL A 54 12.53 -9.28 -9.28
N SER A 55 11.71 -9.24 -10.33
CA SER A 55 12.19 -9.14 -11.71
C SER A 55 12.50 -7.70 -12.07
N TYR A 56 13.74 -7.45 -12.48
CA TYR A 56 14.18 -6.20 -13.11
C TYR A 56 13.24 -5.83 -14.27
N SER A 57 12.91 -4.54 -14.40
CA SER A 57 11.92 -4.03 -15.35
C SER A 57 10.56 -4.76 -15.32
N GLY A 58 10.15 -5.35 -14.20
CA GLY A 58 8.78 -5.86 -13.98
C GLY A 58 8.30 -6.99 -14.90
N ARG A 59 9.16 -7.57 -15.75
CA ARG A 59 8.83 -8.63 -16.72
C ARG A 59 8.67 -9.99 -16.03
N CYS A 60 7.63 -10.14 -15.21
CA CYS A 60 7.43 -11.34 -14.40
C CYS A 60 6.74 -12.46 -15.20
N LEU A 61 7.54 -13.43 -15.65
CA LEU A 61 7.05 -14.68 -16.27
C LEU A 61 6.44 -15.64 -15.23
N LEU A 62 6.90 -15.58 -13.98
CA LEU A 62 6.53 -16.52 -12.91
C LEU A 62 5.01 -16.57 -12.65
N SER A 63 4.33 -15.42 -12.66
CA SER A 63 2.86 -15.34 -12.49
C SER A 63 2.10 -16.04 -13.61
N TYR A 64 2.51 -15.84 -14.85
CA TYR A 64 1.87 -16.49 -15.99
C TYR A 64 2.11 -18.00 -15.96
N TYR A 65 3.38 -18.40 -15.81
CA TYR A 65 3.77 -19.81 -15.84
C TYR A 65 3.12 -20.64 -14.73
N MET A 66 3.06 -20.13 -13.49
CA MET A 66 2.55 -20.89 -12.35
C MET A 66 1.03 -20.84 -12.15
N THR A 67 0.34 -19.82 -12.67
CA THR A 67 -1.07 -19.58 -12.34
C THR A 67 -1.95 -19.23 -13.53
N GLY A 68 -1.40 -19.20 -14.75
CA GLY A 68 -2.04 -18.67 -15.96
C GLY A 68 -2.24 -17.15 -15.96
N ARG A 69 -2.03 -16.45 -14.82
CA ARG A 69 -2.33 -15.04 -14.66
C ARG A 69 -1.12 -14.16 -14.99
N SER A 70 -1.16 -13.49 -16.15
CA SER A 70 -0.06 -12.61 -16.59
C SER A 70 0.11 -11.37 -15.71
N ALA A 71 1.25 -11.25 -15.03
CA ALA A 71 1.61 -10.06 -14.26
C ALA A 71 1.76 -8.82 -15.16
N ASN A 72 2.23 -9.01 -16.39
CA ASN A 72 2.42 -7.97 -17.41
C ASN A 72 1.07 -7.40 -17.90
N GLN A 73 -0.02 -8.16 -17.79
CA GLN A 73 -1.41 -7.71 -18.08
C GLN A 73 -2.15 -7.27 -16.81
N GLY A 74 -1.45 -6.97 -15.72
CA GLY A 74 -2.07 -6.54 -14.47
C GLY A 74 -2.63 -7.65 -13.59
N ALA A 75 -2.73 -8.90 -14.07
CA ALA A 75 -3.41 -9.99 -13.37
C ALA A 75 -2.58 -10.71 -12.28
N CYS A 76 -1.40 -10.18 -11.89
CA CYS A 76 -0.42 -10.85 -11.02
C CYS A 76 -1.04 -11.62 -9.84
N ALA A 77 -0.67 -12.89 -9.67
CA ALA A 77 -1.12 -13.75 -8.57
C ALA A 77 -0.16 -13.75 -7.37
N HIS A 78 0.92 -12.95 -7.45
CA HIS A 78 2.02 -12.92 -6.50
C HIS A 78 2.64 -14.30 -6.18
N PRO A 79 2.91 -15.19 -7.16
CA PRO A 79 3.54 -16.47 -6.84
C PRO A 79 4.93 -16.28 -6.22
N CYS A 80 5.61 -15.17 -6.56
CA CYS A 80 6.82 -14.71 -5.87
C CYS A 80 6.68 -14.47 -4.36
N ARG A 81 5.52 -14.72 -3.75
CA ARG A 81 5.28 -14.67 -2.30
C ARG A 81 4.73 -16.00 -1.76
N TYR A 82 4.71 -17.06 -2.57
CA TYR A 82 4.33 -18.41 -2.16
C TYR A 82 5.50 -19.10 -1.45
N ARG A 83 5.24 -20.23 -0.78
CA ARG A 83 6.29 -21.06 -0.20
C ARG A 83 6.86 -21.99 -1.28
N TYR A 84 8.18 -21.98 -1.43
CA TYR A 84 8.90 -22.82 -2.38
C TYR A 84 9.90 -23.72 -1.65
N ALA A 85 10.22 -24.83 -2.30
CA ALA A 85 11.40 -25.63 -2.01
C ALA A 85 12.03 -26.02 -3.35
N LEU A 86 13.36 -26.06 -3.39
CA LEU A 86 14.12 -26.59 -4.52
C LEU A 86 14.08 -28.13 -4.48
N GLN A 87 13.96 -28.77 -5.63
CA GLN A 87 14.10 -30.22 -5.77
C GLN A 87 15.10 -30.51 -6.90
N GLU A 88 16.07 -31.38 -6.64
CA GLU A 88 17.10 -31.75 -7.60
C GLU A 88 16.62 -32.95 -8.43
N GLU A 89 16.86 -32.92 -9.74
CA GLU A 89 16.26 -33.84 -10.72
C GLU A 89 16.60 -35.32 -10.44
N LYS A 90 17.82 -35.61 -9.97
CA LYS A 90 18.28 -36.97 -9.65
C LYS A 90 17.96 -37.39 -8.21
N ARG A 91 17.27 -36.56 -7.43
CA ARG A 91 16.83 -36.83 -6.04
C ARG A 91 15.33 -36.54 -5.84
N PRO A 92 14.44 -37.22 -6.58
CA PRO A 92 13.00 -37.03 -6.45
C PRO A 92 12.51 -37.36 -5.04
N GLY A 93 11.59 -36.54 -4.54
CA GLY A 93 11.05 -36.65 -3.17
C GLY A 93 11.85 -35.88 -2.11
N GLN A 94 13.09 -35.46 -2.40
CA GLN A 94 13.85 -34.59 -1.51
C GLN A 94 13.56 -33.12 -1.83
N TYR A 95 13.23 -32.33 -0.82
CA TYR A 95 12.89 -30.91 -0.94
C TYR A 95 13.80 -30.07 -0.04
N TYR A 96 14.49 -29.10 -0.64
CA TYR A 96 15.39 -28.17 0.04
C TYR A 96 14.69 -26.81 0.22
N PRO A 97 14.50 -26.29 1.45
CA PRO A 97 13.99 -24.93 1.65
C PRO A 97 15.00 -23.90 1.11
N ILE A 98 14.54 -22.67 0.83
CA ILE A 98 15.41 -21.63 0.25
C ILE A 98 15.49 -20.39 1.13
N GLU A 99 16.54 -20.32 1.95
CA GLU A 99 16.92 -19.22 2.83
C GLU A 99 18.42 -19.31 3.14
N GLU A 100 19.21 -18.22 3.14
CA GLU A 100 20.65 -18.36 3.49
C GLU A 100 21.41 -17.04 3.82
N ASP A 101 22.05 -17.03 4.99
CA ASP A 101 22.55 -15.87 5.72
C ASP A 101 23.89 -15.26 5.23
N GLN A 102 24.99 -15.39 5.97
CA GLN A 102 26.01 -14.34 6.11
C GLN A 102 26.85 -14.06 4.84
N HIS A 103 26.73 -14.89 3.80
CA HIS A 103 27.26 -14.61 2.46
C HIS A 103 26.27 -14.91 1.29
N GLY A 104 24.95 -15.00 1.55
CA GLY A 104 23.87 -15.30 0.56
C GLY A 104 23.67 -16.81 0.30
N THR A 105 22.54 -17.33 -0.22
CA THR A 105 21.43 -16.75 -1.03
C THR A 105 19.97 -17.14 -0.64
N TYR A 106 19.01 -16.19 -0.66
CA TYR A 106 17.55 -16.42 -0.51
C TYR A 106 16.77 -16.28 -1.85
N ILE A 107 15.59 -16.91 -1.97
CA ILE A 107 14.69 -16.77 -3.14
C ILE A 107 13.30 -16.25 -2.70
N LEU A 108 13.11 -14.91 -2.80
CA LEU A 108 11.83 -14.17 -2.88
C LEU A 108 11.21 -13.48 -1.63
N ASN A 109 11.98 -13.01 -0.62
CA ASN A 109 11.41 -12.20 0.49
C ASN A 109 11.57 -10.68 0.30
N SER A 110 10.88 -10.07 -0.68
CA SER A 110 10.97 -8.62 -0.97
C SER A 110 10.35 -7.73 0.12
N ARG A 111 11.01 -6.65 0.51
CA ARG A 111 10.36 -5.51 1.20
C ARG A 111 9.36 -4.81 0.26
N ASP A 112 8.36 -4.12 0.83
CA ASP A 112 7.45 -3.27 0.03
C ASP A 112 8.12 -1.88 -0.14
N LEU A 113 7.93 -1.21 -1.28
CA LEU A 113 8.47 0.14 -1.52
C LEU A 113 7.72 1.18 -0.68
N CYS A 114 8.42 2.19 -0.18
CA CYS A 114 7.81 3.43 0.30
C CYS A 114 8.72 4.63 0.01
N LEU A 115 8.25 5.56 -0.83
CA LEU A 115 8.95 6.79 -1.22
C LEU A 115 8.32 8.06 -0.64
N LEU A 116 7.56 7.96 0.46
CA LEU A 116 6.89 9.09 1.13
C LEU A 116 7.86 10.26 1.37
N ASP A 117 9.02 9.96 1.96
CA ASP A 117 10.06 10.92 2.31
C ASP A 117 10.73 11.58 1.09
N TYR A 118 10.53 11.01 -0.11
CA TYR A 118 11.15 11.43 -1.38
C TYR A 118 10.16 12.13 -2.32
N ILE A 119 8.89 12.31 -1.92
CA ILE A 119 7.88 12.99 -2.74
C ILE A 119 8.32 14.40 -3.19
N PRO A 120 8.92 15.26 -2.34
CA PRO A 120 9.47 16.54 -2.78
C PRO A 120 10.48 16.38 -3.92
N GLN A 121 11.48 15.53 -3.73
CA GLN A 121 12.59 15.31 -4.67
C GLN A 121 12.12 14.68 -5.98
N LEU A 122 11.10 13.83 -5.94
CA LEU A 122 10.44 13.26 -7.11
C LEU A 122 9.66 14.33 -7.91
N ILE A 123 8.96 15.23 -7.22
CA ILE A 123 8.26 16.37 -7.86
C ILE A 123 9.29 17.29 -8.53
N GLU A 124 10.37 17.65 -7.84
CA GLU A 124 11.45 18.48 -8.42
C GLU A 124 12.25 17.73 -9.51
N ALA A 125 12.21 16.39 -9.56
CA ALA A 125 12.74 15.60 -10.68
C ALA A 125 11.84 15.64 -11.93
N GLY A 126 10.66 16.25 -11.85
CA GLY A 126 9.70 16.32 -12.95
C GLY A 126 8.90 15.01 -13.14
N VAL A 127 8.64 14.29 -12.06
CA VAL A 127 7.63 13.21 -12.06
C VAL A 127 6.23 13.83 -11.92
N ASP A 128 5.38 13.60 -12.91
CA ASP A 128 4.04 14.20 -13.00
C ASP A 128 2.95 13.33 -12.35
N ALA A 129 3.19 12.02 -12.18
CA ALA A 129 2.23 11.09 -11.60
C ALA A 129 2.86 10.06 -10.64
N PHE A 130 2.12 9.70 -9.59
CA PHE A 130 2.57 8.74 -8.57
C PHE A 130 1.68 7.50 -8.53
N LYS A 131 2.31 6.33 -8.72
CA LYS A 131 1.65 5.02 -8.79
C LYS A 131 1.82 4.24 -7.48
N VAL A 132 0.70 3.74 -6.96
CA VAL A 132 0.60 2.90 -5.76
C VAL A 132 0.12 1.50 -6.15
N GLU A 133 0.68 0.44 -5.55
CA GLU A 133 0.18 -0.93 -5.73
C GLU A 133 -1.03 -1.22 -4.83
N GLY A 134 -2.23 -1.03 -5.38
CA GLY A 134 -3.50 -1.39 -4.73
C GLY A 134 -4.04 -2.79 -5.07
N ARG A 135 -3.45 -3.53 -6.01
CA ARG A 135 -4.04 -4.82 -6.45
C ARG A 135 -3.93 -5.87 -5.35
N MET A 136 -5.03 -6.60 -5.13
CA MET A 136 -5.17 -7.61 -4.06
C MET A 136 -4.97 -7.04 -2.63
N LYS A 137 -4.97 -5.72 -2.44
CA LYS A 137 -4.91 -5.07 -1.13
C LYS A 137 -6.33 -4.78 -0.61
N SER A 138 -6.47 -4.55 0.69
CA SER A 138 -7.77 -4.22 1.30
C SER A 138 -8.19 -2.77 0.96
N PRO A 139 -9.50 -2.44 1.03
CA PRO A 139 -9.95 -1.05 0.91
C PRO A 139 -9.27 -0.11 1.90
N LEU A 140 -9.02 -0.58 3.13
CA LEU A 140 -8.28 0.16 4.17
C LEU A 140 -6.85 0.51 3.73
N TYR A 141 -6.11 -0.45 3.17
CA TYR A 141 -4.75 -0.20 2.66
C TYR A 141 -4.78 0.88 1.57
N THR A 142 -5.64 0.73 0.57
CA THR A 142 -5.76 1.69 -0.54
C THR A 142 -6.16 3.09 -0.05
N ALA A 143 -7.11 3.19 0.88
CA ALA A 143 -7.55 4.47 1.44
C ALA A 143 -6.45 5.18 2.25
N VAL A 144 -5.77 4.46 3.15
CA VAL A 144 -4.67 5.01 3.96
C VAL A 144 -3.52 5.47 3.06
N THR A 145 -3.06 4.62 2.13
CA THR A 145 -1.96 5.02 1.23
C THR A 145 -2.35 6.21 0.35
N ALA A 146 -3.54 6.20 -0.27
CA ALA A 146 -3.98 7.32 -1.11
C ALA A 146 -4.09 8.63 -0.31
N ARG A 147 -4.64 8.57 0.92
CA ARG A 147 -4.73 9.70 1.84
C ARG A 147 -3.35 10.27 2.18
N VAL A 148 -2.43 9.44 2.65
CA VAL A 148 -1.09 9.88 3.08
C VAL A 148 -0.31 10.50 1.94
N TYR A 149 -0.26 9.85 0.77
CA TYR A 149 0.45 10.40 -0.39
C TYR A 149 -0.21 11.69 -0.90
N ARG A 150 -1.55 11.78 -0.92
CA ARG A 150 -2.24 13.03 -1.29
C ARG A 150 -1.87 14.18 -0.37
N GLN A 151 -1.86 13.96 0.96
CA GLN A 151 -1.43 14.95 1.94
C GLN A 151 0.01 15.41 1.75
N ALA A 152 0.95 14.49 1.53
CA ALA A 152 2.35 14.83 1.28
C ALA A 152 2.53 15.67 0.01
N ILE A 153 1.85 15.30 -1.08
CA ILE A 153 1.90 16.04 -2.35
C ILE A 153 1.26 17.43 -2.19
N ASP A 154 0.07 17.53 -1.59
CA ASP A 154 -0.62 18.81 -1.35
C ASP A 154 0.23 19.76 -0.51
N LYS A 155 0.80 19.26 0.59
CA LYS A 155 1.63 20.05 1.50
C LYS A 155 2.91 20.56 0.82
N TRP A 156 3.54 19.75 -0.04
CA TRP A 156 4.69 20.18 -0.83
C TRP A 156 4.30 21.22 -1.89
N LEU A 157 3.24 20.98 -2.66
CA LEU A 157 2.80 21.90 -3.71
C LEU A 157 2.35 23.26 -3.15
N GLN A 158 1.75 23.30 -1.96
CA GLN A 158 1.32 24.53 -1.30
C GLN A 158 2.48 25.36 -0.73
N SER A 159 3.52 24.71 -0.19
CA SER A 159 4.53 25.39 0.65
C SER A 159 5.96 25.37 0.12
N ARG A 160 6.30 24.43 -0.78
CA ARG A 160 7.67 24.10 -1.23
C ARG A 160 8.70 24.04 -0.09
N SER A 161 8.24 23.65 1.10
CA SER A 161 9.00 23.66 2.34
C SER A 161 9.13 22.23 2.88
N PRO A 162 10.24 21.87 3.56
CA PRO A 162 10.39 20.55 4.17
C PRO A 162 9.21 20.20 5.09
N TYR A 163 8.78 18.94 5.07
CA TYR A 163 7.73 18.46 5.97
C TYR A 163 8.16 18.61 7.43
N SER A 164 7.24 18.98 8.32
CA SER A 164 7.57 19.03 9.75
C SER A 164 7.75 17.61 10.29
N PRO A 165 8.62 17.39 11.30
CA PRO A 165 8.78 16.07 11.89
C PRO A 165 7.47 15.45 12.41
N PRO A 166 6.54 16.20 13.05
CA PRO A 166 5.23 15.67 13.44
C PRO A 166 4.36 15.18 12.27
N ASP A 167 4.31 15.91 11.14
CA ASP A 167 3.55 15.47 9.95
C ASP A 167 4.09 14.14 9.43
N LEU A 168 5.42 14.08 9.27
CA LEU A 168 6.10 12.95 8.67
C LEU A 168 5.98 11.70 9.54
N GLU A 169 6.08 11.85 10.87
CA GLU A 169 5.90 10.73 11.79
C GLU A 169 4.45 10.23 11.82
N ALA A 170 3.46 11.13 11.79
CA ALA A 170 2.05 10.75 11.70
C ALA A 170 1.75 9.96 10.40
N TRP A 171 2.27 10.42 9.26
CA TRP A 171 2.14 9.72 7.98
C TRP A 171 2.86 8.37 7.96
N ARG A 172 4.06 8.27 8.53
CA ARG A 172 4.79 7.01 8.67
C ARG A 172 4.10 6.03 9.61
N LEU A 173 3.46 6.52 10.68
CA LEU A 173 2.65 5.70 11.58
C LEU A 173 1.42 5.13 10.88
N GLU A 174 0.70 5.96 10.12
CA GLU A 174 -0.43 5.52 9.28
C GLU A 174 -0.02 4.42 8.28
N LEU A 175 1.09 4.62 7.55
CA LEU A 175 1.60 3.62 6.60
C LEU A 175 2.09 2.35 7.31
N ARG A 176 2.76 2.44 8.46
CA ARG A 176 3.12 1.26 9.28
C ARG A 176 1.89 0.48 9.72
N GLY A 177 0.81 1.16 10.11
CA GLY A 177 -0.42 0.52 10.57
C GLY A 177 -1.05 -0.43 9.52
N ILE A 178 -0.92 -0.11 8.22
CA ILE A 178 -1.35 -0.97 7.11
C ILE A 178 -0.25 -1.89 6.56
N ALA A 179 0.99 -1.78 7.05
CA ALA A 179 2.12 -2.54 6.52
C ALA A 179 1.98 -4.05 6.83
N THR A 180 2.30 -4.87 5.83
CA THR A 180 2.39 -6.33 5.94
C THR A 180 3.83 -6.84 5.92
N ARG A 181 4.78 -5.95 5.63
CA ARG A 181 6.22 -6.20 5.43
C ARG A 181 6.98 -4.90 5.74
N PRO A 182 8.27 -4.96 6.09
CA PRO A 182 9.10 -3.76 6.19
C PRO A 182 9.17 -2.98 4.88
N TYR A 183 9.46 -1.68 4.99
CA TYR A 183 9.66 -0.80 3.85
C TYR A 183 11.12 -0.72 3.40
N THR A 184 11.31 -0.36 2.14
CA THR A 184 12.60 0.03 1.54
C THR A 184 12.38 1.23 0.62
N THR A 185 13.44 1.99 0.38
CA THR A 185 13.50 3.09 -0.60
C THR A 185 13.86 2.60 -2.01
N GLY A 186 14.16 1.31 -2.19
CA GLY A 186 14.52 0.75 -3.48
C GLY A 186 15.81 1.36 -4.04
N PHE A 187 15.83 1.64 -5.34
CA PHE A 187 16.99 2.17 -6.07
C PHE A 187 17.07 3.71 -6.06
N ILE A 188 16.20 4.39 -5.29
CA ILE A 188 15.92 5.82 -5.48
C ILE A 188 17.14 6.72 -5.22
N CYS A 189 18.06 6.25 -4.36
CA CYS A 189 19.33 6.89 -4.00
C CYS A 189 20.55 6.37 -4.78
N GLY A 190 20.36 5.46 -5.75
CA GLY A 190 21.44 4.88 -6.56
C GLY A 190 22.06 3.60 -5.98
N SER A 191 22.13 3.44 -4.66
CA SER A 191 22.25 2.12 -4.03
C SER A 191 20.86 1.50 -3.82
N ALA A 192 20.82 0.19 -3.58
CA ALA A 192 19.60 -0.56 -3.37
C ALA A 192 19.78 -1.53 -2.19
N ASP A 193 20.19 -0.95 -1.07
CA ASP A 193 20.39 -1.67 0.16
C ASP A 193 19.04 -2.15 0.71
N GLU A 194 19.03 -3.31 1.35
CA GLU A 194 17.86 -3.85 2.04
C GLU A 194 16.59 -4.08 1.17
N LEU A 195 16.72 -4.37 -0.13
CA LEU A 195 15.57 -4.78 -0.97
C LEU A 195 14.81 -6.01 -0.45
N GLN A 196 15.47 -6.85 0.34
CA GLN A 196 14.93 -8.07 0.92
C GLN A 196 14.83 -7.97 2.46
N ASP A 197 13.82 -8.62 3.02
CA ASP A 197 13.64 -8.81 4.47
C ASP A 197 14.20 -10.18 4.86
N THR A 198 15.52 -10.36 4.77
CA THR A 198 16.17 -11.65 5.10
C THR A 198 15.92 -12.07 6.55
N ALA A 199 15.81 -11.10 7.46
CA ALA A 199 15.54 -11.30 8.88
C ALA A 199 14.08 -11.69 9.24
N LYS A 200 13.15 -11.71 8.27
CA LYS A 200 11.70 -11.95 8.49
C LYS A 200 11.14 -11.08 9.62
N THR A 201 11.39 -9.78 9.54
CA THR A 201 11.04 -8.81 10.57
C THR A 201 9.56 -8.94 10.94
N PRO A 202 9.23 -9.17 12.23
CA PRO A 202 7.85 -9.32 12.63
C PRO A 202 7.05 -8.05 12.31
N ARG A 203 5.75 -8.21 12.06
CA ARG A 203 4.85 -7.07 11.88
C ARG A 203 4.88 -6.20 13.13
N ASP A 204 4.88 -4.88 12.93
CA ASP A 204 4.80 -3.89 14.01
C ASP A 204 3.61 -4.20 14.95
N ASP A 205 3.86 -4.02 16.24
CA ASP A 205 2.87 -4.21 17.30
C ASP A 205 1.76 -3.13 17.26
N TYR A 206 1.99 -2.04 16.50
CA TYR A 206 0.98 -1.08 16.05
C TYR A 206 0.43 -1.44 14.66
N HIS A 207 -0.85 -1.83 14.57
CA HIS A 207 -1.49 -2.08 13.28
C HIS A 207 -2.99 -1.78 13.22
N PHE A 208 -3.51 -1.62 12.00
CA PHE A 208 -4.94 -1.44 11.76
C PHE A 208 -5.60 -2.71 11.23
N GLU A 209 -6.86 -2.90 11.60
CA GLU A 209 -7.75 -3.95 11.09
C GLU A 209 -8.98 -3.34 10.42
N PHE A 210 -9.41 -3.91 9.29
CA PHE A 210 -10.53 -3.41 8.49
C PHE A 210 -11.86 -3.97 8.98
N CYS A 211 -12.49 -3.27 9.92
CA CYS A 211 -13.70 -3.70 10.62
C CYS A 211 -14.97 -3.59 9.78
N GLY A 212 -15.09 -2.57 8.92
CA GLY A 212 -16.25 -2.41 8.05
C GLY A 212 -16.19 -1.21 7.11
N MET A 213 -17.20 -1.07 6.27
CA MET A 213 -17.34 0.05 5.33
C MET A 213 -18.75 0.63 5.37
N VAL A 214 -18.84 1.95 5.52
CA VAL A 214 -20.11 2.69 5.59
C VAL A 214 -20.81 2.63 4.23
N LYS A 215 -22.09 2.28 4.24
CA LYS A 215 -22.96 2.19 3.05
C LYS A 215 -23.88 3.39 2.92
N GLY A 216 -24.37 3.91 4.04
CA GLY A 216 -25.26 5.05 4.07
C GLY A 216 -25.49 5.54 5.50
N ARG A 217 -26.40 6.51 5.63
CA ARG A 217 -26.83 7.06 6.91
C ARG A 217 -28.36 7.16 6.90
N ASP A 218 -28.98 6.64 7.96
CA ASP A 218 -30.36 6.93 8.32
C ASP A 218 -30.36 8.27 9.09
N GLN A 219 -30.94 9.30 8.48
CA GLN A 219 -30.99 10.64 9.06
C GLN A 219 -32.04 10.76 10.17
N GLU A 220 -33.16 10.04 10.06
CA GLU A 220 -34.26 10.09 11.03
C GLU A 220 -33.85 9.42 12.35
N ARG A 221 -33.15 8.29 12.26
CA ARG A 221 -32.67 7.53 13.43
C ARG A 221 -31.28 7.93 13.91
N GLY A 222 -30.58 8.81 13.18
CA GLY A 222 -29.22 9.25 13.50
C GLY A 222 -28.19 8.11 13.49
N ARG A 223 -28.28 7.19 12.53
CA ARG A 223 -27.46 5.95 12.49
C ARG A 223 -26.73 5.80 11.16
N ILE A 224 -25.53 5.22 11.19
CA ILE A 224 -24.78 4.83 9.99
C ILE A 224 -24.94 3.34 9.73
N GLU A 225 -25.15 2.95 8.47
CA GLU A 225 -25.16 1.56 8.01
C GLU A 225 -23.71 1.14 7.70
N VAL A 226 -23.21 0.10 8.37
CA VAL A 226 -21.86 -0.45 8.14
C VAL A 226 -21.97 -1.89 7.66
N GLU A 227 -21.38 -2.19 6.50
CA GLU A 227 -21.17 -3.57 6.05
C GLU A 227 -19.92 -4.13 6.75
N GLN A 228 -20.10 -5.14 7.59
CA GLN A 228 -19.05 -5.76 8.39
C GLN A 228 -17.97 -6.43 7.51
N ARG A 229 -16.73 -6.39 7.99
CA ARG A 229 -15.54 -6.99 7.34
C ARG A 229 -14.62 -7.73 8.30
N ALA A 230 -14.52 -7.29 9.55
CA ALA A 230 -13.91 -8.04 10.64
C ALA A 230 -14.81 -7.99 11.87
N ASN A 231 -14.56 -8.90 12.82
CA ASN A 231 -15.31 -8.95 14.08
C ASN A 231 -15.01 -7.68 14.90
N PHE A 232 -16.03 -6.91 15.32
CA PHE A 232 -15.84 -5.73 16.17
C PHE A 232 -16.99 -5.50 17.17
N GLY A 233 -16.73 -4.87 18.31
CA GLY A 233 -17.68 -4.71 19.41
C GLY A 233 -17.37 -3.56 20.36
N ARG A 234 -18.19 -3.44 21.42
CA ARG A 234 -18.03 -2.38 22.44
C ARG A 234 -16.71 -2.54 23.18
N GLY A 235 -16.08 -1.42 23.54
CA GLY A 235 -14.82 -1.40 24.30
C GLY A 235 -13.54 -1.59 23.46
N GLU A 236 -13.65 -1.66 22.14
CA GLU A 236 -12.50 -1.68 21.22
C GLU A 236 -12.12 -0.25 20.78
N ASP A 237 -10.83 -0.04 20.48
CA ASP A 237 -10.31 1.23 19.93
C ASP A 237 -10.64 1.31 18.43
N LEU A 238 -11.80 1.88 18.11
CA LEU A 238 -12.33 2.01 16.75
C LEU A 238 -12.19 3.45 16.24
N GLU A 239 -11.94 3.59 14.94
CA GLU A 239 -11.87 4.87 14.24
C GLU A 239 -12.66 4.79 12.93
N ILE A 240 -13.33 5.88 12.56
CA ILE A 240 -13.90 6.06 11.21
C ILE A 240 -12.99 6.99 10.42
N MET A 241 -12.46 6.47 9.31
CA MET A 241 -11.80 7.26 8.27
C MET A 241 -12.85 7.79 7.28
N ILE A 242 -13.00 9.11 7.20
CA ILE A 242 -13.98 9.79 6.34
C ILE A 242 -13.23 10.50 5.20
N PRO A 243 -13.53 10.18 3.92
CA PRO A 243 -12.96 10.90 2.79
C PRO A 243 -13.31 12.40 2.82
N PRO A 244 -12.42 13.30 2.37
CA PRO A 244 -11.10 13.01 1.79
C PRO A 244 -9.99 12.83 2.84
N GLN A 245 -10.10 13.42 4.03
CA GLN A 245 -8.95 13.60 4.93
C GLN A 245 -9.24 13.57 6.45
N ASP A 246 -10.40 13.07 6.88
CA ASP A 246 -10.79 13.10 8.31
C ASP A 246 -10.71 11.70 8.94
N ILE A 247 -10.32 11.61 10.21
CA ILE A 247 -10.26 10.37 10.99
C ILE A 247 -10.77 10.71 12.40
N ARG A 248 -11.86 10.07 12.80
CA ARG A 248 -12.52 10.32 14.10
C ARG A 248 -12.54 9.04 14.94
N PRO A 249 -12.16 9.11 16.23
CA PRO A 249 -12.42 8.04 17.18
C PRO A 249 -13.92 7.73 17.26
N LEU A 250 -14.27 6.44 17.39
CA LEU A 250 -15.64 5.96 17.49
C LEU A 250 -15.82 5.12 18.75
N THR A 251 -16.34 5.73 19.81
CA THR A 251 -16.78 4.99 20.99
C THR A 251 -18.06 4.23 20.68
N LEU A 252 -17.96 2.92 20.43
CA LEU A 252 -19.13 2.08 20.14
C LEU A 252 -19.94 1.79 21.42
N THR A 253 -20.91 2.65 21.73
CA THR A 253 -21.84 2.50 22.86
C THR A 253 -22.97 1.50 22.57
N GLU A 254 -23.48 1.53 21.34
CA GLU A 254 -24.65 0.78 20.87
C GLU A 254 -24.41 0.24 19.46
N LEU A 255 -24.99 -0.91 19.17
CA LEU A 255 -24.88 -1.62 17.90
C LEU A 255 -26.21 -2.33 17.65
N TYR A 256 -26.69 -2.32 16.41
CA TYR A 256 -27.95 -2.97 16.03
C TYR A 256 -27.79 -3.78 14.74
N ASP A 257 -28.62 -4.80 14.56
CA ASP A 257 -28.76 -5.51 13.28
C ASP A 257 -29.73 -4.80 12.30
N SER A 258 -29.99 -5.42 11.15
CA SER A 258 -30.90 -4.90 10.12
C SER A 258 -32.35 -4.75 10.58
N ASP A 259 -32.78 -5.54 11.56
CA ASP A 259 -34.16 -5.52 12.08
C ASP A 259 -34.30 -4.52 13.24
N GLY A 260 -33.21 -3.87 13.63
CA GLY A 260 -33.15 -2.89 14.71
C GLY A 260 -32.98 -3.50 16.09
N MET A 261 -32.70 -4.81 16.19
CA MET A 261 -32.46 -5.48 17.45
C MET A 261 -31.03 -5.20 17.95
N PRO A 262 -30.83 -5.04 19.27
CA PRO A 262 -29.53 -4.70 19.82
C PRO A 262 -28.54 -5.87 19.70
N LEU A 263 -27.33 -5.57 19.24
CA LEU A 263 -26.19 -6.48 19.20
C LEU A 263 -25.17 -6.12 20.28
N ASP A 264 -24.47 -7.14 20.78
CA ASP A 264 -23.25 -6.99 21.56
C ASP A 264 -22.01 -6.78 20.65
N ARG A 265 -21.98 -7.48 19.50
CA ARG A 265 -20.79 -7.56 18.64
C ARG A 265 -21.11 -7.93 17.18
N ALA A 266 -20.45 -7.25 16.23
CA ALA A 266 -20.58 -7.45 14.80
C ALA A 266 -19.76 -8.66 14.29
N ARG A 267 -20.28 -9.88 14.50
CA ARG A 267 -19.50 -11.13 14.33
C ARG A 267 -19.67 -11.87 12.99
N HIS A 268 -20.74 -11.65 12.21
CA HIS A 268 -20.98 -12.42 10.98
C HIS A 268 -20.48 -11.68 9.73
N ALA A 269 -19.82 -12.42 8.84
CA ALA A 269 -19.18 -11.88 7.64
C ALA A 269 -20.19 -11.13 6.74
N ARG A 270 -19.88 -9.88 6.40
CA ARG A 270 -20.72 -9.01 5.53
C ARG A 270 -22.12 -8.68 6.07
N GLN A 271 -22.42 -9.00 7.33
CA GLN A 271 -23.68 -8.56 7.92
C GLN A 271 -23.76 -7.03 7.91
N ARG A 272 -24.98 -6.49 7.86
CA ARG A 272 -25.19 -5.05 8.00
C ARG A 272 -25.49 -4.74 9.45
N VAL A 273 -24.81 -3.74 10.00
CA VAL A 273 -25.06 -3.25 11.36
C VAL A 273 -25.27 -1.75 11.34
N TRP A 274 -26.05 -1.27 12.31
CA TRP A 274 -26.30 0.14 12.51
C TRP A 274 -25.62 0.62 13.78
N ILE A 275 -24.90 1.73 13.66
CA ILE A 275 -24.18 2.38 14.75
C ILE A 275 -24.72 3.81 14.88
N PRO A 276 -25.12 4.28 16.08
CA PRO A 276 -25.49 5.68 16.27
C PRO A 276 -24.33 6.62 15.92
N SER A 277 -24.63 7.71 15.24
CA SER A 277 -23.65 8.72 14.86
C SER A 277 -24.32 10.08 14.77
N SER A 278 -24.01 10.94 15.76
CA SER A 278 -24.47 12.34 15.82
C SER A 278 -23.98 13.14 14.62
N GLU A 279 -22.74 12.92 14.21
CA GLU A 279 -22.08 13.63 13.12
C GLU A 279 -22.36 13.01 11.74
N PRO A 280 -22.26 13.80 10.65
CA PRO A 280 -22.33 13.25 9.30
C PRO A 280 -21.08 12.42 8.97
N VAL A 281 -21.33 11.22 8.44
CA VAL A 281 -20.32 10.29 7.92
C VAL A 281 -20.70 9.94 6.49
N LEU A 282 -19.74 9.99 5.56
CA LEU A 282 -19.99 9.78 4.13
C LEU A 282 -20.04 8.27 3.77
N PRO A 283 -20.80 7.88 2.74
CA PRO A 283 -20.66 6.55 2.13
C PRO A 283 -19.22 6.23 1.72
N ASN A 284 -18.83 4.97 1.81
CA ASN A 284 -17.46 4.47 1.62
C ASN A 284 -16.43 4.93 2.67
N SER A 285 -16.85 5.63 3.74
CA SER A 285 -16.00 5.79 4.93
C SER A 285 -15.65 4.42 5.51
N ILE A 286 -14.45 4.28 6.07
CA ILE A 286 -13.90 3.01 6.55
C ILE A 286 -13.91 2.99 8.07
N LEU A 287 -14.54 1.97 8.65
CA LEU A 287 -14.41 1.63 10.06
C LEU A 287 -13.16 0.75 10.22
N ARG A 288 -12.19 1.20 11.01
CA ARG A 288 -10.99 0.44 11.37
C ARG A 288 -10.87 0.28 12.88
N ARG A 289 -10.17 -0.75 13.32
CA ARG A 289 -9.69 -0.92 14.70
C ARG A 289 -8.20 -0.61 14.76
N VAL A 290 -7.79 0.12 15.80
CA VAL A 290 -6.39 0.33 16.15
C VAL A 290 -5.96 -0.77 17.12
N LEU A 291 -5.00 -1.58 16.71
CA LEU A 291 -4.42 -2.63 17.52
C LEU A 291 -3.04 -2.18 17.96
N ARG A 292 -2.90 -1.94 19.28
CA ARG A 292 -1.63 -1.73 19.96
C ARG A 292 -1.43 -2.94 20.86
N ARG A 293 -0.39 -3.72 20.64
CA ARG A 293 -0.01 -4.76 21.62
C ARG A 293 0.42 -4.05 22.90
N ALA A 294 -0.18 -4.41 24.03
CA ALA A 294 0.38 -4.04 25.31
C ALA A 294 1.82 -4.59 25.35
N GLY A 295 2.79 -3.73 25.64
CA GLY A 295 4.19 -4.15 25.73
C GLY A 295 4.30 -5.35 26.65
N ARG A 296 5.08 -6.35 26.25
CA ARG A 296 5.46 -7.40 27.20
C ARG A 296 6.17 -6.69 28.34
N ALA A 297 5.62 -6.81 29.55
CA ALA A 297 6.39 -6.49 30.73
C ALA A 297 7.61 -7.43 30.73
N GLU A 298 8.80 -6.83 30.74
CA GLU A 298 10.07 -7.54 30.96
C GLU A 298 10.17 -8.00 32.42
#